data_AF-A0A243WF29-F1
#
_entry.id   AF-A0A243WF29-F1
#
_cell.length_a   1.000
_cell.length_b   1.000
_cell.length_c   1.000
_cell.angle_alpha   90.00
_cell.angle_beta   90.00
_cell.angle_gamma   90.00
#
_symmetry.space_group_name_H-M   'P 1'
#
loop_
_entity.id
_entity.type
_entity.pdbx_description
1 polymer ?
#
loop_
_entity_poly.entity_id
_entity_poly.type
_entity_poly.pdbx_seq_one_letter_code
_entity_poly.pdbx_strand_id
1 'polypeptide(L)'
;MKHLASFLGSTAGALLLAATLVACNSPESRTPTASSGDTPFAGNSTATDPSAAAQRIAANPNVADSLHLLSPGQAGRLLIKMPEKLLLARVSAEQLHKITRTVGDSTYPAYEMRDAQQPSAPPTILEMAGNAQKGFRLRRIIITDPQYRTGEGIGVGSPFGVARQTFGLSRVRMTPEGFAAVSRQTRMAWLLDENSLPAKHPTDMATAEIPTATRIKGVILF
;
A
#
# COMPACT_ATOMS: atom_id res chain seq x y z
N MET A 1 -30.23 -57.58 31.22
CA MET A 1 -31.24 -58.53 30.71
C MET A 1 -32.30 -57.68 30.01
N LYS A 2 -32.30 -57.61 28.66
CA LYS A 2 -33.26 -58.26 27.72
C LYS A 2 -34.72 -57.83 28.04
N HIS A 3 -35.49 -57.10 27.23
CA HIS A 3 -35.94 -57.29 25.83
C HIS A 3 -36.46 -55.93 25.28
N LEU A 4 -36.44 -55.51 23.99
CA LEU A 4 -36.77 -56.05 22.64
C LEU A 4 -38.18 -55.62 22.14
N ALA A 5 -38.22 -55.17 20.86
CA ALA A 5 -39.36 -54.91 19.93
C ALA A 5 -40.15 -53.59 20.09
N SER A 6 -40.33 -52.69 19.11
CA SER A 6 -40.55 -52.68 17.64
C SER A 6 -42.02 -52.84 17.22
N PHE A 7 -42.60 -51.77 16.62
CA PHE A 7 -43.75 -51.73 15.67
C PHE A 7 -43.68 -50.37 14.93
N LEU A 8 -43.35 -50.29 13.64
CA LEU A 8 -44.18 -50.45 12.42
C LEU A 8 -45.34 -49.45 12.28
N GLY A 9 -45.39 -48.75 11.13
CA GLY A 9 -46.66 -48.50 10.45
C GLY A 9 -46.90 -47.10 9.87
N SER A 10 -46.66 -46.98 8.56
CA SER A 10 -47.01 -45.92 7.61
C SER A 10 -48.40 -45.29 7.75
N THR A 11 -48.55 -44.04 7.31
CA THR A 11 -49.66 -43.62 6.42
C THR A 11 -49.28 -42.38 5.59
N ALA A 12 -49.43 -42.51 4.28
CA ALA A 12 -49.44 -41.42 3.32
C ALA A 12 -50.82 -40.76 3.28
N GLY A 13 -50.88 -39.46 3.02
CA GLY A 13 -52.14 -38.74 2.82
C GLY A 13 -51.87 -37.36 2.21
N ALA A 14 -51.83 -37.31 0.88
CA ALA A 14 -51.88 -36.07 0.11
C ALA A 14 -53.33 -35.57 0.04
N LEU A 15 -53.53 -34.26 0.20
CA LEU A 15 -54.73 -33.56 -0.25
C LEU A 15 -54.37 -32.13 -0.66
N LEU A 16 -54.51 -31.87 -1.95
CA LEU A 16 -54.63 -30.54 -2.54
C LEU A 16 -55.96 -29.90 -2.12
N LEU A 17 -56.02 -28.57 -1.93
CA LEU A 17 -56.80 -27.67 -2.79
C LEU A 17 -56.73 -26.18 -2.37
N ALA A 18 -56.62 -25.32 -3.39
CA ALA A 18 -57.32 -24.05 -3.61
C ALA A 18 -56.97 -22.79 -2.78
N ALA A 19 -56.15 -21.94 -3.43
CA ALA A 19 -56.43 -20.56 -3.83
C ALA A 19 -57.31 -19.65 -2.95
N THR A 20 -56.71 -18.54 -2.49
CA THR A 20 -57.36 -17.22 -2.50
C THR A 20 -56.38 -16.16 -3.01
N LEU A 21 -56.84 -15.43 -4.04
CA LEU A 21 -56.21 -14.22 -4.58
C LEU A 21 -56.69 -13.03 -3.75
N VAL A 22 -55.75 -12.27 -3.17
CA VAL A 22 -56.00 -10.88 -2.77
C VAL A 22 -54.95 -10.02 -3.46
N ALA A 23 -55.43 -9.22 -4.39
CA ALA A 23 -54.70 -8.16 -5.05
C ALA A 23 -54.52 -6.99 -4.09
N CYS A 24 -53.27 -6.61 -3.82
CA CYS A 24 -52.93 -5.28 -3.35
C CYS A 24 -51.89 -4.68 -4.29
N ASN A 25 -52.35 -3.62 -4.96
CA ASN A 25 -51.63 -2.67 -5.78
C ASN A 25 -50.20 -2.37 -5.28
N SER A 26 -49.22 -2.41 -6.19
CA SER A 26 -47.95 -1.72 -6.01
C SER A 26 -47.51 -1.16 -7.37
N PRO A 27 -47.58 0.16 -7.59
CA PRO A 27 -46.78 0.81 -8.60
C PRO A 27 -45.49 1.26 -7.93
N GLU A 28 -44.35 0.69 -8.32
CA GLU A 28 -43.11 1.46 -8.49
C GLU A 28 -42.00 0.54 -8.97
N SER A 29 -41.43 0.95 -10.09
CA SER A 29 -40.17 0.53 -10.64
C SER A 29 -39.11 0.40 -9.54
N ARG A 30 -38.82 -0.84 -9.11
CA ARG A 30 -37.60 -1.11 -8.36
C ARG A 30 -36.42 -1.05 -9.32
N THR A 31 -35.94 0.16 -9.53
CA THR A 31 -34.54 0.43 -9.84
C THR A 31 -33.71 -0.39 -8.86
N PRO A 32 -32.73 -1.20 -9.31
CA PRO A 32 -31.80 -1.80 -8.37
C PRO A 32 -31.10 -0.67 -7.63
N THR A 33 -31.33 -0.56 -6.33
CA THR A 33 -30.51 0.26 -5.45
C THR A 33 -29.09 -0.21 -5.65
N ALA A 34 -28.30 0.61 -6.33
CA ALA A 34 -26.87 0.47 -6.35
C ALA A 34 -26.44 0.38 -4.88
N SER A 35 -25.93 -0.78 -4.46
CA SER A 35 -25.02 -0.80 -3.33
C SER A 35 -24.01 0.28 -3.64
N SER A 36 -23.95 1.30 -2.78
CA SER A 36 -22.81 2.18 -2.65
C SER A 36 -21.62 1.29 -2.30
N GLY A 37 -21.04 0.67 -3.33
CA GLY A 37 -19.67 0.25 -3.29
C GLY A 37 -18.91 1.54 -3.11
N ASP A 38 -18.49 1.79 -1.87
CA ASP A 38 -17.36 2.67 -1.59
C ASP A 38 -16.24 2.19 -2.51
N THR A 39 -16.10 2.86 -3.65
CA THR A 39 -14.88 2.81 -4.41
C THR A 39 -13.92 3.66 -3.59
N PRO A 40 -12.90 3.08 -2.91
CA PRO A 40 -12.09 3.80 -1.93
C PRO A 40 -11.20 4.89 -2.56
N PHE A 41 -11.41 5.20 -3.84
CA PHE A 41 -10.61 6.11 -4.64
C PHE A 41 -11.48 7.05 -5.52
N ALA A 42 -12.77 7.23 -5.23
CA ALA A 42 -13.58 8.28 -5.85
C ALA A 42 -13.21 9.66 -5.25
N GLY A 43 -11.97 10.10 -5.50
CA GLY A 43 -11.51 11.43 -5.12
C GLY A 43 -11.71 12.41 -6.28
N ASN A 44 -12.53 13.43 -6.07
CA ASN A 44 -12.45 14.68 -6.83
C ASN A 44 -11.06 15.28 -6.58
N SER A 45 -10.06 14.95 -7.40
CA SER A 45 -8.70 15.49 -7.25
C SER A 45 -8.11 15.91 -8.59
N THR A 46 -8.28 17.19 -8.89
CA THR A 46 -7.38 17.94 -9.78
C THR A 46 -5.99 17.98 -9.14
N ALA A 47 -5.05 17.14 -9.57
CA ALA A 47 -3.68 17.19 -9.04
C ALA A 47 -2.60 16.84 -10.08
N THR A 48 -2.45 17.69 -11.09
CA THR A 48 -1.32 17.63 -12.02
C THR A 48 -0.02 18.25 -11.46
N ASP A 49 -0.03 18.83 -10.26
CA ASP A 49 1.11 19.55 -9.68
C ASP A 49 1.77 18.76 -8.51
N PRO A 50 2.99 18.22 -8.70
CA PRO A 50 3.74 17.53 -7.66
C PRO A 50 4.05 18.40 -6.42
N SER A 51 4.14 19.72 -6.58
CA SER A 51 4.45 20.64 -5.47
C SER A 51 3.25 20.82 -4.53
N ALA A 52 2.05 21.00 -5.09
CA ALA A 52 0.80 20.99 -4.34
C ALA A 52 0.56 19.65 -3.64
N ALA A 53 0.93 18.53 -4.28
CA ALA A 53 0.88 17.21 -3.66
C ALA A 53 1.82 17.11 -2.45
N ALA A 54 3.08 17.55 -2.58
CA ALA A 54 4.03 17.57 -1.46
C ALA A 54 3.51 18.41 -0.28
N GLN A 55 2.88 19.56 -0.56
CA GLN A 55 2.27 20.42 0.47
C GLN A 55 1.09 19.73 1.16
N ARG A 56 0.20 19.07 0.42
CA ARG A 56 -0.95 18.35 1.01
C ARG A 56 -0.51 17.21 1.92
N ILE A 57 0.49 16.43 1.51
CA ILE A 57 1.05 15.37 2.35
C ILE A 57 1.65 15.96 3.64
N ALA A 58 2.37 17.08 3.52
CA ALA A 58 3.01 17.73 4.67
C ALA A 58 2.01 18.42 5.61
N ALA A 59 0.86 18.87 5.08
CA ALA A 59 -0.09 19.72 5.80
C ALA A 59 -1.26 18.97 6.45
N ASN A 60 -1.45 17.67 6.22
CA ASN A 60 -2.59 16.93 6.76
C ASN A 60 -2.46 16.76 8.30
N PRO A 61 -3.19 17.54 9.12
CA PRO A 61 -3.02 17.54 10.57
C PRO A 61 -3.84 16.44 11.27
N ASN A 62 -4.67 15.70 10.53
CA ASN A 62 -5.56 14.67 11.05
C ASN A 62 -4.95 13.25 11.02
N VAL A 63 -3.69 13.12 10.59
CA VAL A 63 -2.98 11.84 10.68
C VAL A 63 -2.14 11.88 11.94
N ALA A 64 -2.55 11.12 12.95
CA ALA A 64 -1.70 10.86 14.12
C ALA A 64 -0.29 10.46 13.62
N ASP A 65 0.76 10.90 14.31
CA ASP A 65 2.17 10.59 14.01
C ASP A 65 2.39 9.07 14.07
N SER A 66 1.97 8.40 13.01
CA SER A 66 1.92 6.95 12.88
C SER A 66 3.24 6.51 12.28
N LEU A 67 3.79 5.42 12.81
CA LEU A 67 5.01 4.80 12.28
C LEU A 67 4.90 4.57 10.76
N HIS A 68 3.68 4.32 10.28
CA HIS A 68 3.38 3.96 8.90
C HIS A 68 3.02 5.15 7.98
N LEU A 69 3.11 6.39 8.46
CA LEU A 69 2.82 7.55 7.61
C LEU A 69 3.98 7.86 6.66
N LEU A 70 3.68 8.00 5.36
CA LEU A 70 4.64 8.40 4.33
C LEU A 70 4.50 9.89 4.02
N SER A 71 5.60 10.61 4.16
CA SER A 71 5.72 12.03 3.83
C SER A 71 7.02 12.31 3.07
N PRO A 72 7.16 13.46 2.38
CA PRO A 72 8.35 13.74 1.58
C PRO A 72 9.66 13.58 2.35
N GLY A 73 10.44 12.56 2.01
CA GLY A 73 11.68 12.22 2.71
C GLY A 73 11.50 11.70 4.15
N GLN A 74 10.33 11.16 4.49
CA GLN A 74 10.00 10.71 5.84
C GLN A 74 9.06 9.49 5.87
N ALA A 75 9.35 8.54 6.76
CA ALA A 75 8.47 7.42 7.11
C ALA A 75 8.23 7.42 8.63
N GLY A 76 7.04 7.82 9.06
CA GLY A 76 6.69 8.08 10.45
C GLY A 76 7.74 8.98 11.10
N ARG A 77 8.40 8.48 12.14
CA ARG A 77 9.46 9.19 12.87
C ARG A 77 10.84 9.23 12.17
N LEU A 78 10.99 8.56 11.03
CA LEU A 78 12.27 8.38 10.33
C LEU A 78 12.43 9.38 9.18
N LEU A 79 13.42 10.25 9.28
CA LEU A 79 13.75 11.29 8.31
C LEU A 79 14.99 10.91 7.50
N ILE A 80 14.94 11.14 6.19
CA ILE A 80 16.16 11.11 5.38
C ILE A 80 17.16 12.16 5.92
N LYS A 81 18.46 11.83 5.87
CA LYS A 81 19.61 12.52 6.47
C LYS A 81 19.71 12.42 8.00
N MET A 82 18.83 11.67 8.67
CA MET A 82 18.94 11.38 10.10
C MET A 82 20.29 10.72 10.42
N PRO A 83 21.05 11.21 11.42
CA PRO A 83 22.26 10.54 11.89
C PRO A 83 21.96 9.14 12.44
N GLU A 84 22.84 8.17 12.19
CA GLU A 84 22.72 6.80 12.70
C GLU A 84 22.52 6.76 14.22
N LYS A 85 23.26 7.60 14.97
CA LYS A 85 23.10 7.73 16.42
C LYS A 85 21.65 8.06 16.82
N LEU A 86 20.97 8.91 16.06
CA LEU A 86 19.58 9.29 16.33
C LEU A 86 18.60 8.18 15.94
N LEU A 87 18.89 7.45 14.86
CA LEU A 87 18.13 6.26 14.48
C LEU A 87 18.13 5.22 15.61
N LEU A 88 19.32 4.90 16.12
CA LEU A 88 19.51 3.93 17.20
C LEU A 88 18.89 4.36 18.53
N ALA A 89 18.64 5.66 18.73
CA ALA A 89 17.93 6.18 19.89
C ALA A 89 16.39 6.15 19.73
N ARG A 90 15.88 6.10 18.48
CA ARG A 90 14.44 6.18 18.17
C ARG A 90 13.78 4.83 17.93
N VAL A 91 14.57 3.84 17.54
CA VAL A 91 14.13 2.48 17.21
C VAL A 91 14.87 1.54 18.14
N SER A 92 14.15 0.60 18.76
CA SER A 92 14.78 -0.34 19.68
C SER A 92 15.77 -1.24 18.93
N ALA A 93 16.82 -1.68 19.64
CA ALA A 93 17.81 -2.58 19.05
C ALA A 93 17.20 -3.90 18.57
N GLU A 94 16.14 -4.38 19.23
CA GLU A 94 15.42 -5.61 18.87
C GLU A 94 14.72 -5.52 17.52
N GLN A 95 14.33 -4.30 17.11
CA GLN A 95 13.71 -4.06 15.80
C GLN A 95 14.74 -3.93 14.68
N LEU A 96 16.02 -3.71 14.98
CA LEU A 96 17.05 -3.40 14.01
C LEU A 96 18.02 -4.56 13.82
N HIS A 97 18.03 -5.14 12.63
CA HIS A 97 19.05 -6.08 12.20
C HIS A 97 20.03 -5.40 11.25
N LYS A 98 21.30 -5.30 11.65
CA LYS A 98 22.32 -4.66 10.81
C LYS A 98 22.67 -5.56 9.63
N ILE A 99 22.65 -4.99 8.44
CA ILE A 99 22.97 -5.65 7.18
C ILE A 99 23.88 -4.76 6.33
N THR A 100 24.29 -5.31 5.18
CA THR A 100 25.03 -4.58 4.16
C THR A 100 24.28 -4.70 2.85
N ARG A 101 24.21 -3.63 2.06
CA ARG A 101 23.57 -3.64 0.74
C ARG A 101 24.54 -3.19 -0.34
N THR A 102 24.57 -3.93 -1.43
CA THR A 102 25.31 -3.58 -2.63
C THR A 102 24.36 -3.00 -3.67
N VAL A 103 24.65 -1.79 -4.14
CA VAL A 103 23.89 -1.08 -5.16
C VAL A 103 24.86 -0.58 -6.22
N GLY A 104 24.83 -1.20 -7.41
CA GLY A 104 25.89 -1.07 -8.40
C GLY A 104 27.22 -1.56 -7.81
N ASP A 105 28.29 -0.77 -7.97
CA ASP A 105 29.62 -1.09 -7.43
C ASP A 105 29.84 -0.56 -6.00
N SER A 106 28.79 -0.05 -5.35
CA SER A 106 28.89 0.57 -4.03
C SER A 106 28.23 -0.29 -2.95
N THR A 107 28.92 -0.41 -1.82
CA THR A 107 28.45 -1.14 -0.65
C THR A 107 28.09 -0.17 0.47
N TYR A 108 26.87 -0.29 1.00
CA TYR A 108 26.31 0.60 2.02
C TYR A 108 25.98 -0.19 3.29
N PRO A 109 26.31 0.35 4.48
CA PRO A 109 25.71 -0.16 5.70
C PRO A 109 24.21 0.11 5.69
N ALA A 110 23.43 -0.84 6.19
CA ALA A 110 21.98 -0.71 6.26
C ALA A 110 21.43 -1.44 7.49
N TYR A 111 20.14 -1.23 7.76
CA TYR A 111 19.39 -1.98 8.74
C TYR A 111 18.11 -2.53 8.12
N GLU A 112 17.76 -3.76 8.45
CA GLU A 112 16.39 -4.24 8.35
C GLU A 112 15.67 -3.85 9.63
N MET A 113 14.63 -3.03 9.50
CA MET A 113 13.79 -2.61 10.60
C MET A 113 12.49 -3.41 10.56
N ARG A 114 12.25 -4.22 11.61
CA ARG A 114 10.99 -4.92 11.82
C ARG A 114 9.98 -4.02 12.51
N ASP A 115 8.73 -4.16 12.10
CA ASP A 115 7.63 -3.51 12.80
C ASP A 115 7.44 -4.14 14.19
N ALA A 116 7.30 -3.31 15.23
CA ALA A 116 7.11 -3.79 16.60
C ALA A 116 5.71 -4.39 16.82
N GLN A 117 4.70 -3.84 16.14
CA GLN A 117 3.31 -4.26 16.25
C GLN A 117 3.00 -5.42 15.30
N GLN A 118 3.71 -5.50 14.16
CA GLN A 118 3.57 -6.57 13.17
C GLN A 118 4.93 -7.17 12.76
N PRO A 119 5.58 -7.97 13.62
CA PRO A 119 6.93 -8.49 13.36
C PRO A 119 7.06 -9.41 12.12
N SER A 120 5.93 -9.91 11.60
CA SER A 120 5.85 -10.72 10.38
C SER A 120 5.69 -9.91 9.10
N ALA A 121 5.48 -8.59 9.18
CA ALA A 121 5.48 -7.72 8.01
C ALA A 121 6.87 -7.71 7.35
N PRO A 122 6.95 -7.45 6.02
CA PRO A 122 8.23 -7.27 5.35
C PRO A 122 9.06 -6.17 6.04
N PRO A 123 10.36 -6.40 6.32
CA PRO A 123 11.17 -5.40 7.00
C PRO A 123 11.37 -4.15 6.12
N THR A 124 11.35 -2.99 6.76
CA THR A 124 11.75 -1.73 6.12
C THR A 124 13.27 -1.68 6.07
N ILE A 125 13.83 -1.37 4.90
CA ILE A 125 15.28 -1.24 4.75
C ILE A 125 15.69 0.21 4.97
N LEU A 126 16.60 0.42 5.91
CA LEU A 126 17.17 1.71 6.26
C LEU A 126 18.62 1.74 5.78
N GLU A 127 18.85 2.33 4.61
CA GLU A 127 20.16 2.37 3.99
C GLU A 127 20.91 3.63 4.37
N MET A 128 22.18 3.48 4.74
CA MET A 128 23.00 4.55 5.28
C MET A 128 24.07 4.99 4.28
N ALA A 129 24.40 6.29 4.28
CA ALA A 129 25.57 6.85 3.61
C ALA A 129 26.49 7.53 4.62
N GLY A 130 27.79 7.50 4.35
CA GLY A 130 28.79 8.15 5.19
C GLY A 130 30.01 7.26 5.35
N ASN A 131 30.79 7.55 6.38
CA ASN A 131 31.96 6.75 6.76
C ASN A 131 32.17 6.82 8.27
N ALA A 132 33.08 5.98 8.78
CA ALA A 132 33.35 5.89 10.21
C ALA A 132 33.85 7.22 10.82
N GLN A 133 34.50 8.08 10.02
CA GLN A 133 35.08 9.34 10.49
C GLN A 133 34.03 10.46 10.64
N LYS A 134 33.09 10.57 9.69
CA LYS A 134 32.04 11.61 9.67
C LYS A 134 30.70 11.13 10.24
N GLY A 135 30.59 9.83 10.50
CA GLY A 135 29.36 9.16 10.88
C GLY A 135 28.48 8.84 9.66
N PHE A 136 27.52 7.96 9.90
CA PHE A 136 26.54 7.53 8.89
C PHE A 136 25.21 8.30 9.05
N ARG A 137 24.53 8.50 7.93
CA ARG A 137 23.22 9.14 7.85
C ARG A 137 22.28 8.35 6.96
N LEU A 138 21.00 8.31 7.33
CA LEU A 138 19.96 7.64 6.57
C LEU A 138 19.85 8.28 5.19
N ARG A 139 20.17 7.54 4.13
CA ARG A 139 20.16 8.03 2.74
C ARG A 139 18.91 7.61 1.99
N ARG A 140 18.36 6.45 2.35
CA ARG A 140 17.22 5.85 1.67
C ARG A 140 16.42 5.00 2.65
N ILE A 141 15.10 5.05 2.52
CA ILE A 141 14.17 4.19 3.25
C ILE A 141 13.40 3.42 2.18
N ILE A 142 13.48 2.09 2.18
CA ILE A 142 12.81 1.21 1.21
C ILE A 142 11.76 0.41 1.95
N ILE A 143 10.52 0.53 1.50
CA ILE A 143 9.34 0.03 2.19
C ILE A 143 8.57 -0.88 1.25
N THR A 144 8.33 -2.11 1.66
CA THR A 144 7.46 -3.09 0.97
C THR A 144 6.30 -3.55 1.85
N ASP A 145 6.23 -3.03 3.08
CA ASP A 145 5.15 -3.30 4.02
C ASP A 145 3.84 -2.60 3.58
N PRO A 146 2.74 -3.35 3.39
CA PRO A 146 1.44 -2.81 3.00
C PRO A 146 0.77 -1.94 4.07
N GLN A 147 1.33 -1.75 5.26
CA GLN A 147 0.77 -0.82 6.26
C GLN A 147 1.09 0.65 5.95
N TYR A 148 2.17 0.93 5.21
CA TYR A 148 2.62 2.31 4.98
C TYR A 148 1.76 3.08 3.96
N ARG A 149 1.33 4.29 4.31
CA ARG A 149 0.43 5.12 3.50
C ARG A 149 0.78 6.60 3.59
N THR A 150 0.59 7.34 2.50
CA THR A 150 0.56 8.81 2.55
C THR A 150 -0.70 9.31 3.23
N GLY A 151 -0.79 10.63 3.48
CA GLY A 151 -2.00 11.26 4.00
C GLY A 151 -3.23 11.09 3.09
N GLU A 152 -3.04 10.80 1.80
CA GLU A 152 -4.10 10.48 0.83
C GLU A 152 -4.44 8.98 0.77
N GLY A 153 -3.86 8.16 1.65
CA GLY A 153 -4.10 6.71 1.66
C GLY A 153 -3.41 5.96 0.52
N ILE A 154 -2.37 6.54 -0.11
CA ILE A 154 -1.62 5.90 -1.19
C ILE A 154 -0.38 5.22 -0.62
N GLY A 155 -0.12 3.97 -0.99
CA GLY A 155 1.07 3.25 -0.54
C GLY A 155 1.25 1.91 -1.24
N VAL A 156 1.93 0.98 -0.56
CA VAL A 156 2.12 -0.38 -1.09
C VAL A 156 0.77 -1.09 -1.23
N GLY A 157 0.54 -1.67 -2.40
CA GLY A 157 -0.73 -2.29 -2.82
C GLY A 157 -1.71 -1.35 -3.52
N SER A 158 -1.52 -0.02 -3.45
CA SER A 158 -2.39 0.92 -4.14
C SER A 158 -2.22 0.83 -5.67
N PRO A 159 -3.26 1.16 -6.47
CA PRO A 159 -3.12 1.29 -7.92
C PRO A 159 -2.22 2.46 -8.30
N PHE A 160 -1.30 2.24 -9.24
CA PHE A 160 -0.37 3.26 -9.72
C PHE A 160 -1.09 4.45 -10.36
N GLY A 161 -2.24 4.23 -11.01
CA GLY A 161 -3.04 5.31 -11.60
C GLY A 161 -3.40 6.42 -10.61
N VAL A 162 -3.68 6.05 -9.34
CA VAL A 162 -4.00 7.00 -8.27
C VAL A 162 -2.77 7.81 -7.87
N ALA A 163 -1.62 7.15 -7.71
CA ALA A 163 -0.35 7.83 -7.41
C ALA A 163 0.08 8.77 -8.54
N ARG A 164 -0.06 8.34 -9.81
CA ARG A 164 0.21 9.15 -10.99
C ARG A 164 -0.61 10.43 -11.00
N GLN A 165 -1.92 10.31 -10.76
CA GLN A 165 -2.86 11.43 -10.72
C GLN A 165 -2.65 12.34 -9.51
N THR A 166 -2.15 11.82 -8.39
CA THR A 166 -1.98 12.61 -7.16
C THR A 166 -0.66 13.37 -7.15
N PHE A 167 0.41 12.75 -7.66
CA PHE A 167 1.78 13.27 -7.56
C PHE A 167 2.35 13.78 -8.89
N GLY A 168 1.53 13.87 -9.95
CA GLY A 168 1.98 14.37 -11.26
C GLY A 168 3.14 13.57 -11.86
N LEU A 169 3.15 12.24 -11.67
CA LEU A 169 4.25 11.38 -12.12
C LEU A 169 4.26 11.28 -13.65
N SER A 170 5.39 11.60 -14.28
CA SER A 170 5.49 11.67 -15.75
C SER A 170 6.32 10.56 -16.38
N ARG A 171 7.29 9.97 -15.65
CA ARG A 171 8.13 8.88 -16.15
C ARG A 171 8.30 7.74 -15.15
N VAL A 172 8.46 6.53 -15.68
CA VAL A 172 8.85 5.32 -14.96
C VAL A 172 10.15 4.80 -15.54
N ARG A 173 11.10 4.38 -14.70
CA ARG A 173 12.41 3.91 -15.13
C ARG A 173 12.89 2.74 -14.30
N MET A 174 13.80 1.96 -14.86
CA MET A 174 14.52 0.93 -14.10
C MET A 174 15.43 1.59 -13.07
N THR A 175 15.38 1.11 -11.83
CA THR A 175 16.24 1.51 -10.71
C THR A 175 16.89 0.27 -10.11
N PRO A 176 17.92 0.40 -9.25
CA PRO A 176 18.49 -0.75 -8.57
C PRO A 176 17.47 -1.54 -7.73
N GLU A 177 16.40 -0.90 -7.27
CA GLU A 177 15.30 -1.51 -6.53
C GLU A 177 14.19 -2.08 -7.42
N GLY A 178 14.28 -1.89 -8.74
CA GLY A 178 13.29 -2.32 -9.73
C GLY A 178 12.66 -1.16 -10.51
N PHE A 179 11.63 -1.46 -11.28
CA PHE A 179 10.94 -0.46 -12.11
C PHE A 179 10.15 0.54 -11.25
N ALA A 180 10.44 1.84 -11.35
CA ALA A 180 9.90 2.84 -10.43
C ALA A 180 9.55 4.18 -11.10
N ALA A 181 8.45 4.77 -10.63
CA ALA A 181 8.08 6.14 -10.96
C ALA A 181 8.67 7.09 -9.92
N VAL A 182 9.58 7.97 -10.33
CA VAL A 182 10.37 8.82 -9.42
C VAL A 182 9.85 10.25 -9.42
N SER A 183 9.57 10.80 -8.24
CA SER A 183 9.24 12.21 -8.03
C SER A 183 10.33 12.89 -7.20
N ARG A 184 11.04 13.85 -7.80
CA ARG A 184 12.06 14.63 -7.09
C ARG A 184 11.44 15.66 -6.15
N GLN A 185 10.25 16.17 -6.50
CA GLN A 185 9.50 17.14 -5.72
C GLN A 185 9.02 16.53 -4.40
N THR A 186 8.44 15.34 -4.46
CA THR A 186 7.99 14.63 -3.24
C THR A 186 9.08 13.78 -2.62
N ARG A 187 10.27 13.65 -3.24
CA ARG A 187 11.39 12.84 -2.72
C ARG A 187 10.99 11.38 -2.47
N MET A 188 10.15 10.86 -3.37
CA MET A 188 9.58 9.51 -3.32
C MET A 188 9.72 8.84 -4.68
N ALA A 189 9.93 7.52 -4.67
CA ALA A 189 9.73 6.67 -5.82
C ALA A 189 8.75 5.56 -5.51
N TRP A 190 7.88 5.26 -6.47
CA TRP A 190 6.86 4.22 -6.38
C TRP A 190 7.32 3.02 -7.21
N LEU A 191 7.69 1.94 -6.55
CA LEU A 191 8.09 0.69 -7.20
C LEU A 191 6.87 -0.02 -7.75
N LEU A 192 6.90 -0.37 -9.02
CA LEU A 192 5.79 -1.01 -9.71
C LEU A 192 5.98 -2.53 -9.74
N ASP A 193 4.86 -3.25 -9.63
CA ASP A 193 4.81 -4.67 -9.92
C ASP A 193 4.93 -4.89 -11.43
N GLU A 194 6.07 -5.45 -11.84
CA GLU A 194 6.39 -5.71 -13.24
C GLU A 194 5.53 -6.83 -13.83
N ASN A 195 4.94 -7.69 -12.98
CA ASN A 195 3.97 -8.70 -13.44
C ASN A 195 2.67 -8.06 -13.95
N SER A 196 2.43 -6.79 -13.61
CA SER A 196 1.31 -5.99 -14.09
C SER A 196 1.66 -5.18 -15.35
N LEU A 197 2.86 -5.36 -15.93
CA LEU A 197 3.33 -4.67 -17.13
C LEU A 197 3.35 -5.62 -18.34
N PRO A 198 3.36 -5.09 -19.57
CA PRO A 198 3.63 -5.90 -20.75
C PRO A 198 4.97 -6.64 -20.60
N ALA A 199 5.00 -7.92 -21.00
CA ALA A 199 6.17 -8.80 -20.84
C ALA A 199 7.45 -8.24 -21.49
N LYS A 200 7.30 -7.38 -22.50
CA LYS A 200 8.38 -6.58 -23.07
C LYS A 200 8.01 -5.12 -22.88
N HIS A 201 8.77 -4.43 -22.05
CA HIS A 201 8.67 -3.00 -21.85
C HIS A 201 10.08 -2.40 -21.80
N PRO A 202 10.28 -1.17 -22.31
CA PRO A 202 11.58 -0.52 -22.25
C PRO A 202 11.95 -0.14 -20.80
N THR A 203 13.23 0.13 -20.58
CA THR A 203 13.77 0.51 -19.25
C THR A 203 13.37 1.91 -18.81
N ASP A 204 12.72 2.69 -19.68
CA ASP A 204 12.15 4.00 -19.40
C ASP A 204 10.87 4.20 -20.24
N MET A 205 9.80 4.65 -19.61
CA MET A 205 8.46 4.78 -20.21
C MET A 205 7.73 6.01 -19.71
N ALA A 206 6.84 6.54 -20.56
CA ALA A 206 5.85 7.51 -20.11
C ALA A 206 4.86 6.85 -19.14
N THR A 207 4.48 7.54 -18.07
CA THR A 207 3.51 7.00 -17.10
C THR A 207 2.11 6.79 -17.69
N ALA A 208 1.81 7.41 -18.84
CA ALA A 208 0.58 7.20 -19.60
C ALA A 208 0.47 5.79 -20.20
N GLU A 209 1.61 5.14 -20.49
CA GLU A 209 1.70 3.80 -21.07
C GLU A 209 1.61 2.68 -20.02
N ILE A 210 1.69 3.05 -18.73
CA ILE A 210 1.55 2.12 -17.63
C ILE A 210 0.07 1.87 -17.34
N PRO A 211 -0.40 0.61 -17.29
CA PRO A 211 -1.76 0.30 -16.90
C PRO A 211 -2.12 0.96 -15.56
N THR A 212 -3.30 1.59 -15.48
CA THR A 212 -3.73 2.29 -14.26
C THR A 212 -3.88 1.36 -13.06
N ALA A 213 -4.19 0.09 -13.32
CA ALA A 213 -4.33 -0.97 -12.33
C ALA A 213 -3.00 -1.58 -11.85
N THR A 214 -1.86 -1.24 -12.47
CA THR A 214 -0.53 -1.70 -12.03
C THR A 214 -0.35 -1.42 -10.55
N ARG A 215 0.05 -2.44 -9.78
CA ARG A 215 0.17 -2.31 -8.33
C ARG A 215 1.50 -1.69 -7.94
N ILE A 216 1.48 -0.88 -6.89
CA ILE A 216 2.69 -0.42 -6.20
C ILE A 216 3.18 -1.57 -5.30
N LYS A 217 4.38 -2.09 -5.55
CA LYS A 217 5.00 -3.15 -4.73
C LYS A 217 5.91 -2.60 -3.62
N GLY A 218 6.26 -1.32 -3.68
CA GLY A 218 7.13 -0.68 -2.71
C GLY A 218 7.24 0.82 -2.87
N VAL A 219 7.79 1.48 -1.86
CA VAL A 219 8.04 2.92 -1.82
C VAL A 219 9.48 3.16 -1.41
N ILE A 220 10.14 4.11 -2.07
CA ILE A 220 11.50 4.53 -1.74
C ILE A 220 11.48 6.01 -1.38
N LEU A 221 12.04 6.37 -0.24
CA LEU A 221 12.25 7.75 0.19
C LEU A 221 13.74 8.10 0.03
N PHE A 222 14.08 9.30 -0.47
CA PHE A 222 15.46 9.72 -0.73
C PHE A 222 15.70 11.23 -0.64
#